data_AF-A0A511QZ90-F1
#
_entry.id   AF-A0A511QZ90-F1
#
_cell.length_a   1.000
_cell.length_b   1.000
_cell.length_c   1.000
_cell.angle_alpha   90.00
_cell.angle_beta   90.00
_cell.angle_gamma   90.00
#
_symmetry.space_group_name_H-M   'P 1'
#
loop_
_entity.id
_entity.type
_entity.pdbx_description
1 polymer ?
#
loop_
_entity_poly.entity_id
_entity_poly.type
_entity_poly.pdbx_seq_one_letter_code
_entity_poly.pdbx_strand_id
1 'polypeptide(L)'
;MQERLTNAIKQLARPAHLDYLALYPGSILKDYEDMHVDVQVDDPRLGALTRVPIWLGLPGVSVKVSPGARVLVGFHRGDPEQRYCDLWRGEGLREVRLAASVKVMVDAPIVELAGGGPAVARVGDQIQVSGVQPGTATVTGTIISGSSKTSSG
;
A
#
# COMPACT_ATOMS: atom_id res chain seq x y z
N MET A 1 4.47 -35.29 44.89
CA MET A 1 3.10 -35.13 44.31
C MET A 1 2.91 -33.74 43.69
N GLN A 2 3.22 -32.65 44.42
CA GLN A 2 3.01 -31.27 43.97
C GLN A 2 3.76 -30.88 42.67
N GLU A 3 5.03 -31.28 42.50
CA GLU A 3 5.80 -30.97 41.27
C GLU A 3 5.20 -31.57 39.99
N ARG A 4 4.65 -32.79 40.06
CA ARG A 4 4.00 -33.43 38.90
C ARG A 4 2.69 -32.74 38.53
N LEU A 5 1.95 -32.26 39.53
CA LEU A 5 0.70 -31.53 39.33
C LEU A 5 0.97 -30.13 38.73
N THR A 6 1.99 -29.43 39.22
CA THR A 6 2.40 -28.12 38.70
C THR A 6 2.90 -28.22 37.26
N ASN A 7 3.68 -29.26 36.93
CA ASN A 7 4.12 -29.50 35.56
C ASN A 7 2.98 -29.93 34.63
N ALA A 8 2.01 -30.71 35.12
CA ALA A 8 0.81 -31.07 34.35
C ALA A 8 -0.08 -29.85 34.07
N ILE A 9 -0.28 -28.95 35.04
CA ILE A 9 -1.04 -27.72 34.84
C ILE A 9 -0.33 -26.76 33.88
N LYS A 10 1.01 -26.65 33.92
CA LYS A 10 1.78 -25.88 32.93
C LYS A 10 1.74 -26.48 31.53
N GLN A 11 1.62 -27.81 31.40
CA GLN A 11 1.43 -28.48 30.11
C GLN A 11 0.00 -28.35 29.58
N LEU A 12 -1.00 -28.23 30.46
CA LEU A 12 -2.40 -27.97 30.10
C LEU A 12 -2.63 -26.49 29.76
N ALA A 13 -1.97 -25.58 30.50
CA ALA A 13 -1.92 -24.15 30.25
C ALA A 13 -0.84 -23.78 29.23
N ARG A 14 -0.61 -24.63 28.21
CA ARG A 14 0.16 -24.21 27.05
C ARG A 14 -0.46 -22.91 26.54
N PRO A 15 0.32 -21.83 26.35
CA PRO A 15 -0.22 -20.63 25.72
C PRO A 15 -0.88 -21.06 24.41
N ALA A 16 -2.06 -20.51 24.12
CA ALA A 16 -2.81 -20.84 22.91
C ALA A 16 -1.82 -20.87 21.73
N HIS A 17 -1.70 -22.03 21.08
CA HIS A 17 -0.84 -22.17 19.92
C HIS A 17 -1.18 -21.04 18.94
N LEU A 18 -0.15 -20.38 18.42
CA LEU A 18 -0.38 -19.37 17.41
C LEU A 18 -0.95 -20.07 16.18
N ASP A 19 -2.11 -19.60 15.73
CA ASP A 19 -2.75 -20.13 14.53
C ASP A 19 -2.11 -19.48 13.31
N TYR A 20 -1.18 -20.18 12.65
CA TYR A 20 -0.48 -19.66 11.48
C TYR A 20 -1.37 -19.60 10.23
N LEU A 21 -2.61 -20.11 10.27
CA LEU A 21 -3.58 -19.93 9.18
C LEU A 21 -4.42 -18.66 9.35
N ALA A 22 -4.32 -17.99 10.50
CA ALA A 22 -4.97 -16.71 10.75
C ALA A 22 -4.15 -15.52 10.23
N LEU A 23 -4.80 -14.36 10.14
CA LEU A 23 -4.19 -13.08 9.82
C LEU A 23 -4.11 -12.21 11.07
N TYR A 24 -2.94 -11.61 11.31
CA TYR A 24 -2.66 -10.84 12.52
C TYR A 24 -2.47 -9.36 12.19
N PRO A 25 -3.22 -8.46 12.82
CA PRO A 25 -3.06 -7.03 12.59
C PRO A 25 -1.71 -6.53 13.14
N GLY A 26 -1.12 -5.57 12.44
CA GLY A 26 0.10 -4.90 12.86
C GLY A 26 0.25 -3.50 12.26
N SER A 27 1.29 -2.80 12.73
CA SER A 27 1.69 -1.49 12.23
C SER A 27 3.09 -1.52 11.63
N ILE A 28 3.28 -0.84 10.50
CA ILE A 28 4.59 -0.69 9.87
C ILE A 28 5.52 0.09 10.80
N LEU A 29 6.69 -0.46 11.07
CA LEU A 29 7.79 0.23 11.74
C LEU A 29 8.69 0.92 10.70
N LYS A 30 8.97 0.22 9.60
CA LYS A 30 9.86 0.69 8.54
C LYS A 30 9.47 0.10 7.19
N ASP A 31 9.51 0.92 6.16
CA ASP A 31 9.45 0.51 4.76
C ASP A 31 10.86 0.58 4.17
N TYR A 32 11.31 -0.50 3.52
CA TYR A 32 12.61 -0.56 2.85
C TYR A 32 12.53 -0.11 1.38
N GLU A 33 11.33 0.17 0.87
CA GLU A 33 11.06 0.59 -0.50
C GLU A 33 11.45 -0.45 -1.57
N ASP A 34 11.72 -1.69 -1.15
CA ASP A 34 12.07 -2.86 -1.96
C ASP A 34 11.02 -3.99 -1.82
N MET A 35 9.77 -3.63 -1.53
CA MET A 35 8.66 -4.54 -1.20
C MET A 35 8.87 -5.37 0.07
N HIS A 36 9.72 -4.90 1.00
CA HIS A 36 9.83 -5.46 2.35
C HIS A 36 9.58 -4.38 3.41
N VAL A 37 9.03 -4.80 4.54
CA VAL A 37 8.71 -3.94 5.68
C VAL A 37 9.10 -4.60 7.01
N ASP A 38 9.41 -3.77 8.01
CA ASP A 38 9.38 -4.19 9.41
C ASP A 38 8.00 -3.89 9.98
N VAL A 39 7.44 -4.82 10.75
CA VAL A 39 6.08 -4.72 11.30
C VAL A 39 6.08 -5.06 12.77
N GLN A 40 5.44 -4.21 13.58
CA GLN A 40 5.04 -4.57 14.94
C GLN A 40 3.66 -5.22 14.86
N VAL A 41 3.59 -6.52 15.15
CA VAL A 41 2.32 -7.24 15.22
C VAL A 41 1.66 -6.93 16.58
N ASP A 42 0.34 -6.72 16.57
CA ASP A 42 -0.42 -6.39 17.78
C ASP A 42 -0.46 -7.58 18.75
N ASP A 43 -0.44 -8.80 18.22
CA ASP A 43 -0.36 -10.02 19.02
C ASP A 43 1.05 -10.14 19.64
N PRO A 44 1.17 -10.07 20.98
CA PRO A 44 2.46 -10.07 21.65
C PRO A 44 3.24 -11.36 21.47
N ARG A 45 2.59 -12.45 21.03
CA ARG A 45 3.25 -13.72 20.72
C ARG A 45 4.14 -13.64 19.47
N LEU A 46 3.83 -12.72 18.56
CA LEU A 46 4.59 -12.51 17.32
C LEU A 46 5.62 -11.38 17.44
N GLY A 47 5.29 -10.33 18.18
CA GLY A 47 6.19 -9.20 18.40
C GLY A 47 6.56 -8.47 17.10
N ALA A 48 7.81 -8.01 17.02
CA ALA A 48 8.33 -7.33 15.84
C ALA A 48 8.88 -8.33 14.82
N LEU A 49 8.43 -8.21 13.57
CA LEU A 49 8.89 -9.01 12.44
C LEU A 49 9.68 -8.12 11.49
N THR A 50 10.84 -8.59 11.05
CA THR A 50 11.73 -7.80 10.20
C THR A 50 11.74 -8.29 8.76
N ARG A 51 11.86 -7.35 7.81
CA ARG A 51 11.93 -7.61 6.37
C ARG A 51 10.86 -8.61 5.89
N VAL A 52 9.62 -8.40 6.33
CA VAL A 52 8.47 -9.16 5.87
C VAL A 52 8.14 -8.71 4.45
N PRO A 53 8.04 -9.62 3.47
CA PRO A 53 7.69 -9.25 2.11
C PRO A 53 6.22 -8.79 2.02
N ILE A 54 5.95 -7.83 1.14
CA ILE A 54 4.60 -7.38 0.80
C ILE A 54 4.07 -8.22 -0.36
N TRP A 55 2.91 -8.86 -0.18
CA TRP A 55 2.25 -9.69 -1.19
C TRP A 55 0.90 -9.08 -1.57
N LEU A 56 0.84 -8.34 -2.67
CA LEU A 56 -0.39 -7.65 -3.12
C LEU A 56 -1.30 -8.51 -4.00
N GLY A 57 -0.84 -9.69 -4.43
CA GLY A 57 -1.56 -10.56 -5.38
C GLY A 57 -1.66 -10.04 -6.82
N LEU A 58 -1.15 -8.83 -7.12
CA LEU A 58 -1.18 -8.22 -8.46
C LEU A 58 0.24 -8.09 -9.04
N PRO A 59 0.58 -8.82 -10.12
CA PRO A 59 1.86 -8.68 -10.79
C PRO A 59 2.10 -7.25 -11.30
N GLY A 60 3.31 -6.74 -11.14
CA GLY A 60 3.68 -5.41 -11.62
C GLY A 60 3.18 -4.25 -10.75
N VAL A 61 2.51 -4.54 -9.62
CA VAL A 61 2.11 -3.53 -8.64
C VAL A 61 3.12 -3.51 -7.49
N SER A 62 3.59 -2.32 -7.13
CA SER A 62 4.37 -2.09 -5.91
C SER A 62 3.79 -0.91 -5.13
N VAL A 63 3.97 -0.93 -3.81
CA VAL A 63 3.51 0.13 -2.93
C VAL A 63 4.66 0.65 -2.06
N LYS A 64 4.56 1.92 -1.66
CA LYS A 64 5.34 2.48 -0.56
C LYS A 64 4.38 2.96 0.52
N VAL A 65 4.72 2.74 1.77
CA VAL A 65 3.86 3.03 2.92
C VAL A 65 4.64 3.80 3.99
N SER A 66 3.93 4.60 4.78
CA SER A 66 4.50 5.34 5.91
C SER A 66 4.61 4.44 7.14
N PRO A 67 5.57 4.69 8.05
CA PRO A 67 5.51 4.14 9.40
C PRO A 67 4.16 4.43 10.06
N GLY A 68 3.64 3.47 10.82
CA GLY A 68 2.31 3.52 11.43
C GLY A 68 1.18 2.99 10.55
N ALA A 69 1.38 2.82 9.23
CA ALA A 69 0.39 2.21 8.35
C ALA A 69 -0.05 0.84 8.87
N ARG A 70 -1.33 0.50 8.69
CA ARG A 70 -1.93 -0.71 9.27
C ARG A 70 -2.06 -1.80 8.21
N VAL A 71 -1.64 -3.01 8.57
CA VAL A 71 -1.54 -4.16 7.68
C VAL A 71 -1.93 -5.45 8.40
N LEU A 72 -2.23 -6.51 7.65
CA LEU A 72 -2.34 -7.85 8.18
C LEU A 72 -1.09 -8.67 7.82
N VAL A 73 -0.58 -9.41 8.81
CA VAL A 73 0.50 -10.37 8.65
C VAL A 73 -0.10 -11.77 8.56
N GLY A 74 0.23 -12.49 7.50
CA GLY A 74 -0.13 -13.89 7.31
C GLY A 74 1.10 -14.78 7.16
N PHE A 75 0.86 -16.09 7.17
CA PHE A 75 1.89 -17.11 6.97
C PHE A 75 1.47 -18.04 5.84
N HIS A 76 2.27 -18.11 4.79
CA HIS A 76 1.94 -18.89 3.61
C HIS A 76 1.83 -20.37 3.99
N ARG A 77 0.66 -20.97 3.75
CA ARG A 77 0.36 -22.38 4.07
C ARG A 77 0.53 -22.74 5.56
N GLY A 78 0.47 -21.74 6.45
CA GLY A 78 0.69 -21.93 7.88
C GLY A 78 2.14 -22.16 8.28
N ASP A 79 3.11 -21.84 7.40
CA ASP A 79 4.54 -21.94 7.69
C ASP A 79 5.05 -20.65 8.36
N PRO A 80 5.52 -20.69 9.63
CA PRO A 80 6.03 -19.53 10.36
C PRO A 80 7.19 -18.80 9.66
N GLU A 81 7.98 -19.51 8.85
CA GLU A 81 9.13 -18.95 8.14
C GLU A 81 8.69 -18.21 6.86
N GLN A 82 7.47 -18.43 6.37
CA GLN A 82 6.93 -17.83 5.15
C GLN A 82 5.89 -16.75 5.46
N ARG A 83 6.30 -15.77 6.26
CA ARG A 83 5.49 -14.60 6.60
C ARG A 83 5.34 -13.63 5.41
N TYR A 84 4.19 -12.96 5.33
CA TYR A 84 3.94 -11.90 4.36
C TYR A 84 2.98 -10.84 4.92
N CYS A 85 2.99 -9.64 4.31
CA CYS A 85 2.07 -8.54 4.60
C CYS A 85 1.08 -8.34 3.45
N ASP A 86 -0.21 -8.23 3.76
CA ASP A 86 -1.29 -7.92 2.81
C ASP A 86 -2.48 -7.25 3.53
N LEU A 87 -3.55 -6.91 2.78
CA LEU A 87 -4.83 -6.42 3.28
C LEU A 87 -4.71 -5.16 4.14
N TRP A 88 -4.07 -4.16 3.54
CA TRP A 88 -3.84 -2.83 4.09
C TRP A 88 -5.14 -2.10 4.45
N ARG A 89 -5.15 -1.39 5.59
CA ARG A 89 -6.16 -0.36 5.84
C ARG A 89 -5.62 0.93 5.24
N GLY A 90 -6.35 1.55 4.29
CA GLY A 90 -5.85 2.56 3.34
C GLY A 90 -5.13 3.81 3.87
N GLU A 91 -4.96 3.95 5.19
CA GLU A 91 -4.14 4.98 5.81
C GLU A 91 -2.63 4.71 5.61
N GLY A 92 -1.85 5.77 5.40
CA GLY A 92 -0.40 5.68 5.30
C GLY A 92 0.15 5.15 3.98
N LEU A 93 -0.68 4.88 2.98
CA LEU A 93 -0.22 4.62 1.61
C LEU A 93 0.43 5.88 1.02
N ARG A 94 1.69 5.79 0.60
CA ARG A 94 2.47 6.90 0.01
C ARG A 94 2.51 6.85 -1.51
N GLU A 95 2.70 5.67 -2.08
CA GLU A 95 2.86 5.49 -3.53
C GLU A 95 2.25 4.15 -3.96
N VAL A 96 1.57 4.15 -5.10
CA VAL A 96 1.22 2.94 -5.87
C VAL A 96 1.87 3.07 -7.24
N ARG A 97 2.70 2.10 -7.60
CA ARG A 97 3.29 2.01 -8.94
C ARG A 97 2.68 0.83 -9.68
N LEU A 98 2.13 1.11 -10.86
CA LEU A 98 1.63 0.09 -11.78
C LEU A 98 2.58 0.00 -12.98
N ALA A 99 3.23 -1.15 -13.14
CA ALA A 99 4.09 -1.45 -14.27
C ALA A 99 3.51 -2.62 -15.08
N ALA A 100 3.13 -2.34 -16.32
CA ALA A 100 2.69 -3.35 -17.28
C ALA A 100 3.55 -3.26 -18.55
N SER A 101 3.91 -4.40 -19.13
CA SER A 101 4.76 -4.45 -20.33
C SER A 101 4.03 -4.09 -21.63
N VAL A 102 2.71 -4.28 -21.67
CA VAL A 102 1.90 -4.09 -22.89
C VAL A 102 1.00 -2.88 -22.78
N LYS A 103 0.13 -2.84 -21.76
CA LYS A 103 -0.89 -1.81 -21.62
C LYS A 103 -1.41 -1.74 -20.19
N VAL A 104 -1.67 -0.51 -19.72
CA VAL A 104 -2.58 -0.23 -18.62
C VAL A 104 -3.86 0.33 -19.23
N MET A 105 -5.00 -0.30 -18.96
CA MET A 105 -6.32 0.17 -19.41
C MET A 105 -7.15 0.56 -18.20
N VAL A 106 -7.61 1.80 -18.18
CA VAL A 106 -8.56 2.31 -17.18
C VAL A 106 -9.81 2.71 -17.96
N ASP A 107 -10.89 1.93 -17.80
CA ASP A 107 -12.18 2.22 -18.44
C ASP A 107 -13.22 2.55 -17.37
N ALA A 108 -13.57 3.82 -17.28
CA ALA A 108 -14.55 4.37 -16.38
C ALA A 108 -15.25 5.57 -17.07
N PRO A 109 -16.47 5.95 -16.64
CA PRO A 109 -17.10 7.18 -17.12
C PRO A 109 -16.25 8.43 -16.88
N ILE A 110 -15.60 8.52 -15.71
CA ILE A 110 -14.72 9.62 -15.31
C ILE A 110 -13.49 9.02 -14.60
N VAL A 111 -12.30 9.53 -14.94
CA VAL A 111 -11.02 9.25 -14.27
C VAL A 111 -10.50 10.56 -13.69
N GLU A 112 -10.53 10.67 -12.36
CA GLU A 112 -10.00 11.82 -11.63
C GLU A 112 -8.51 11.65 -11.36
N LEU A 113 -7.72 12.63 -11.79
CA LEU A 113 -6.28 12.70 -11.55
C LEU A 113 -5.96 13.88 -10.64
N ALA A 114 -4.75 13.87 -10.05
CA ALA A 114 -4.26 14.92 -9.14
C ALA A 114 -5.17 15.20 -7.94
N GLY A 115 -5.95 14.22 -7.48
CA GLY A 115 -6.88 14.37 -6.35
C GLY A 115 -8.06 15.29 -6.64
N GLY A 116 -8.44 15.42 -7.93
CA GLY A 116 -9.36 16.47 -8.35
C GLY A 116 -8.72 17.85 -8.17
N GLY A 117 -7.43 17.96 -8.51
CA GLY A 117 -6.55 19.15 -8.67
C GLY A 117 -6.40 19.56 -10.16
N PRO A 118 -5.82 20.72 -10.55
CA PRO A 118 -5.95 21.31 -11.91
C PRO A 118 -5.73 20.37 -13.11
N ALA A 119 -6.35 20.68 -14.25
CA ALA A 119 -6.30 19.93 -15.52
C ALA A 119 -4.86 19.41 -15.88
N VAL A 120 -4.71 18.10 -16.11
CA VAL A 120 -3.42 17.42 -16.41
C VAL A 120 -3.30 17.20 -17.92
N ALA A 121 -2.32 17.84 -18.55
CA ALA A 121 -1.93 17.59 -19.94
C ALA A 121 -0.78 16.59 -20.02
N ARG A 122 -0.77 15.76 -21.05
CA ARG A 122 0.40 14.97 -21.43
C ARG A 122 1.31 15.79 -22.34
N VAL A 123 2.56 15.34 -22.49
CA VAL A 123 3.46 15.87 -23.51
C VAL A 123 2.82 15.66 -24.89
N GLY A 124 2.67 16.75 -25.65
CA GLY A 124 2.09 16.76 -27.00
C GLY A 124 0.59 17.13 -27.07
N ASP A 125 -0.10 17.24 -25.93
CA ASP A 125 -1.46 17.77 -25.90
C ASP A 125 -1.45 19.27 -26.25
N GLN A 126 -2.46 19.75 -26.98
CA GLN A 126 -2.54 21.15 -27.38
C GLN A 126 -3.07 22.00 -26.23
N ILE A 127 -2.43 23.15 -26.01
CA ILE A 127 -2.89 24.17 -25.08
C ILE A 127 -3.21 25.46 -25.84
N GLN A 128 -4.28 26.13 -25.44
CA GLN A 128 -4.57 27.50 -25.82
C GLN A 128 -3.96 28.44 -24.79
N VAL A 129 -3.11 29.35 -25.24
CA VAL A 129 -2.50 30.37 -24.40
C VAL A 129 -3.22 31.69 -24.60
N SER A 130 -3.63 32.35 -23.51
CA SER A 130 -4.30 33.64 -23.51
C SER A 130 -3.54 34.65 -22.64
N GLY A 131 -3.79 35.94 -22.85
CA GLY A 131 -3.14 37.01 -22.09
C GLY A 131 -1.76 37.44 -22.62
N VAL A 132 -1.46 37.23 -23.91
CA VAL A 132 -0.18 37.62 -24.50
C VAL A 132 -0.24 39.11 -24.91
N GLN A 133 0.34 40.01 -24.10
CA GLN A 133 0.52 41.42 -24.43
C GLN A 133 1.99 41.85 -24.25
N PRO A 134 2.49 42.85 -25.01
CA PRO A 134 3.81 43.44 -24.76
C PRO A 134 3.89 44.05 -23.35
N GLY A 135 4.84 43.60 -22.54
CA GLY A 135 5.00 44.04 -21.13
C GLY A 135 4.77 42.89 -20.14
N THR A 136 4.35 43.21 -18.91
CA THR A 136 3.98 42.21 -17.91
C THR A 136 2.52 41.82 -18.09
N ALA A 137 2.25 40.56 -18.43
CA ALA A 137 0.90 40.02 -18.52
C ALA A 137 0.81 38.68 -17.77
N THR A 138 -0.36 38.41 -17.19
CA THR A 138 -0.69 37.08 -16.68
C THR A 138 -1.03 36.18 -17.86
N VAL A 139 -0.18 35.19 -18.11
CA VAL A 139 -0.39 34.20 -19.17
C VAL A 139 -1.18 33.03 -18.60
N THR A 140 -2.33 32.71 -19.20
CA THR A 140 -3.15 31.55 -18.83
C THR A 140 -3.15 30.53 -19.96
N GLY A 141 -2.78 29.29 -19.64
CA GLY A 141 -2.88 28.14 -20.54
C GLY A 141 -4.12 27.29 -20.23
N THR A 142 -4.92 26.98 -21.23
CA THR A 142 -6.07 26.07 -21.15
C THR A 142 -5.80 24.86 -22.03
N ILE A 143 -5.99 23.65 -21.50
CA ILE A 143 -5.84 22.42 -22.28
C ILE A 143 -7.03 22.29 -23.22
N ILE A 144 -6.77 22.19 -24.53
CA ILE A 144 -7.82 22.17 -25.57
C ILE A 144 -7.86 20.85 -26.36
N SER A 145 -6.88 19.96 -26.19
CA SER A 145 -6.95 18.58 -26.67
C SER A 145 -6.44 17.59 -25.62
N GLY A 146 -7.20 16.51 -25.40
CA GLY A 146 -6.98 15.50 -24.35
C GLY A 146 -8.15 14.52 -24.26
N SER A 147 -8.08 13.51 -23.39
CA SER A 147 -9.22 12.60 -23.17
C SER A 147 -10.33 13.31 -22.39
N SER A 148 -11.55 13.32 -22.92
CA SER A 148 -12.72 13.87 -22.21
C SER A 148 -13.11 13.07 -20.96
N LYS A 149 -12.59 11.84 -20.82
CA LYS A 149 -12.80 10.99 -19.64
C LYS A 149 -11.81 11.27 -18.51
N THR A 150 -10.70 11.97 -18.77
CA THR A 150 -9.74 12.34 -17.72
C THR A 150 -10.04 13.75 -17.26
N SER A 151 -10.56 13.89 -16.05
CA SER A 151 -10.66 15.18 -15.38
C SER A 151 -9.53 15.28 -14.37
N SER A 152 -9.02 16.48 -14.21
CA SER A 152 -8.40 16.84 -12.95
C SER A 152 -8.98 18.21 -12.57
N GLY A 153 -9.45 18.27 -11.32
CA GLY A 153 -10.37 19.27 -10.76
C GLY A 153 -9.73 20.53 -10.23
#